data_AF-A0A9D7MP25-F1
#
_entry.id   AF-A0A9D7MP25-F1
#
_cell.length_a   1.000
_cell.length_b   1.000
_cell.length_c   1.000
_cell.angle_alpha   90.00
_cell.angle_beta   90.00
_cell.angle_gamma   90.00
#
_symmetry.space_group_name_H-M   'P 1'
#
loop_
_entity.id
_entity.type
_entity.pdbx_description
1 polymer ?
#
loop_
_entity_poly.entity_id
_entity_poly.type
_entity_poly.pdbx_seq_one_letter_code
_entity_poly.pdbx_strand_id
1 'polypeptide(L)'
;MKFLKVIAILIFCIMAMQSSMSQLLTEDFESGSFPPLGWSNPGSEFGNILWSNYSGVSGYGTGSYSAFYDGYYWDGDVDSMITPVFSQSFGESVIFDLHTLRMMTVVDLYSDLYIYYKLDGDDNWYLLEQIPGHCFKRLRQQ
;
A
#
# COMPACT_ATOMS: atom_id res chain seq x y z
N MET A 1 0.36 -29.60 46.26
CA MET A 1 0.33 -29.92 44.81
C MET A 1 -0.82 -29.29 44.01
N LYS A 2 -2.00 -28.99 44.60
CA LYS A 2 -3.13 -28.37 43.87
C LYS A 2 -2.88 -26.90 43.48
N PHE A 3 -2.22 -26.12 44.35
CA PHE A 3 -1.92 -24.70 44.13
C PHE A 3 -0.96 -24.44 42.95
N LEU A 4 0.03 -25.32 42.75
CA LEU A 4 1.03 -25.20 41.69
C LEU A 4 0.43 -25.42 40.28
N LYS A 5 -0.58 -26.31 40.17
CA LYS A 5 -1.29 -26.57 38.91
C LYS A 5 -2.15 -25.37 38.48
N VAL A 6 -2.73 -24.64 39.43
CA VAL A 6 -3.54 -23.45 39.14
C VAL A 6 -2.68 -22.31 38.60
N ILE A 7 -1.48 -22.10 39.16
CA ILE A 7 -0.53 -21.08 38.69
C ILE A 7 -0.02 -21.42 37.28
N ALA A 8 0.30 -22.69 37.00
CA ALA A 8 0.73 -23.12 35.67
C ALA A 8 -0.37 -22.91 34.61
N ILE A 9 -1.63 -23.18 34.95
CA ILE A 9 -2.78 -22.92 34.06
C ILE A 9 -2.99 -21.42 33.85
N LEU A 10 -2.86 -20.60 34.90
CA LEU A 10 -2.98 -19.15 34.79
C LEU A 10 -1.90 -18.56 33.87
N ILE A 11 -0.65 -19.01 34.03
CA ILE A 11 0.49 -18.58 33.22
C ILE A 11 0.32 -19.02 31.75
N PHE A 12 -0.19 -20.23 31.51
CA PHE A 12 -0.51 -20.71 30.16
C PHE A 12 -1.64 -19.89 29.51
N CYS A 13 -2.68 -19.52 30.27
CA CYS A 13 -3.76 -18.67 29.78
C CYS A 13 -3.28 -17.24 29.45
N ILE A 14 -2.37 -16.67 30.23
CA ILE A 14 -1.83 -15.32 29.98
C ILE A 14 -0.92 -15.32 28.73
N MET A 15 -0.15 -16.39 28.49
CA MET A 15 0.64 -16.52 27.26
C MET A 15 -0.21 -16.76 26.01
N ALA A 16 -1.38 -17.40 26.15
CA ALA A 16 -2.33 -17.57 25.04
C ALA A 16 -3.06 -16.27 24.66
N MET A 17 -2.92 -15.21 25.46
CA MET A 17 -3.47 -13.87 25.21
C MET A 17 -2.41 -12.91 24.70
N GLN A 18 -1.55 -13.34 23.76
CA GLN A 18 -0.84 -12.38 22.93
C GLN A 18 -1.82 -11.87 21.87
N SER A 19 -2.43 -10.72 22.15
CA SER A 19 -3.21 -9.98 21.17
C SER A 19 -2.33 -9.66 19.97
N SER A 20 -2.69 -10.16 18.79
CA SER A 20 -2.24 -9.59 17.53
C SER A 20 -2.73 -8.14 17.49
N MET A 21 -1.83 -7.18 17.74
CA MET A 21 -2.09 -5.81 17.35
C MET A 21 -2.26 -5.84 15.83
N SER A 22 -3.48 -5.59 15.36
CA SER A 22 -3.72 -5.23 13.96
C SER A 22 -2.80 -4.05 13.66
N GLN A 23 -1.80 -4.28 12.81
CA GLN A 23 -0.86 -3.24 12.42
C GLN A 23 -1.60 -2.36 11.43
N LEU A 24 -2.10 -1.22 11.92
CA LEU A 24 -2.67 -0.22 11.03
C LEU A 24 -1.54 0.38 10.21
N LEU A 25 -1.45 -0.02 8.94
CA LEU A 25 -0.58 0.65 7.98
C LEU A 25 -1.27 1.96 7.58
N THR A 26 -0.82 3.07 8.16
CA THR A 26 -1.25 4.42 7.75
C THR A 26 -0.06 5.14 7.14
N GLU A 27 -0.26 5.64 5.93
CA GLU A 27 0.71 6.45 5.18
C GLU A 27 -0.07 7.56 4.47
N ASP A 28 0.31 8.81 4.70
CA ASP A 28 -0.28 10.00 4.09
C ASP A 28 0.70 10.72 3.13
N PHE A 29 1.95 10.26 3.06
CA PHE A 29 3.05 10.79 2.27
C PHE A 29 3.52 12.20 2.66
N GLU A 30 3.04 12.76 3.79
CA GLU A 30 3.32 14.12 4.23
C GLU A 30 4.71 14.29 4.86
N SER A 31 5.44 13.19 5.07
CA SER A 31 6.82 13.23 5.59
C SER A 31 7.82 13.90 4.65
N GLY A 32 7.47 14.04 3.35
CA GLY A 32 8.36 14.55 2.31
C GLY A 32 9.52 13.60 1.95
N SER A 33 9.62 12.44 2.60
CA SER A 33 10.61 11.40 2.30
C SER A 33 10.02 10.37 1.35
N PHE A 34 10.82 9.89 0.38
CA PHE A 34 10.37 8.87 -0.56
C PHE A 34 11.47 7.85 -0.88
N PRO A 35 11.17 6.55 -0.86
CA PRO A 35 9.91 5.96 -0.37
C PRO A 35 9.72 6.24 1.14
N PRO A 36 8.50 6.17 1.67
CA PRO A 36 8.28 6.32 3.10
C PRO A 36 9.03 5.28 3.92
N LEU A 37 9.18 5.52 5.22
CA LEU A 37 9.97 4.64 6.08
C LEU A 37 9.45 3.20 6.06
N GLY A 38 10.33 2.25 5.71
CA GLY A 38 10.02 0.82 5.64
C GLY A 38 9.34 0.38 4.34
N TRP A 39 8.94 1.31 3.48
CA TRP A 39 8.49 1.02 2.12
C TRP A 39 9.70 0.82 1.20
N SER A 40 9.49 0.14 0.09
CA SER A 40 10.48 0.02 -0.98
C SER A 40 9.90 0.43 -2.33
N ASN A 41 10.72 1.14 -3.11
CA ASN A 41 10.51 1.34 -4.53
C ASN A 41 11.68 0.65 -5.26
N PRO A 42 11.52 -0.57 -5.79
CA PRO A 42 12.57 -1.26 -6.53
C PRO A 42 12.90 -0.59 -7.88
N GLY A 43 12.10 0.38 -8.32
CA GLY A 43 12.16 0.95 -9.65
C GLY A 43 11.48 0.05 -10.68
N SER A 44 11.51 0.53 -11.91
CA SER A 44 10.90 -0.13 -13.04
C SER A 44 11.81 -1.19 -13.67
N GLU A 45 11.26 -1.99 -14.59
CA GLU A 45 12.04 -2.99 -15.34
C GLU A 45 13.20 -2.35 -16.13
N PHE A 46 13.03 -1.10 -16.57
CA PHE A 46 14.05 -0.34 -17.29
C PHE A 46 14.95 0.50 -16.36
N GLY A 47 14.81 0.35 -15.04
CA GLY A 47 15.62 1.04 -14.03
C GLY A 47 15.22 2.50 -13.80
N ASN A 48 14.05 2.93 -14.28
CA ASN A 48 13.51 4.25 -13.97
C ASN A 48 12.80 4.23 -12.62
N ILE A 49 12.86 5.33 -11.90
CA ILE A 49 12.07 5.55 -10.68
C ILE A 49 10.95 6.50 -11.07
N LEU A 50 9.74 5.95 -11.24
CA LEU A 50 8.56 6.67 -11.73
C LEU A 50 7.63 7.04 -10.56
N TRP A 51 7.61 6.22 -9.51
CA TRP A 51 7.01 6.60 -8.23
C TRP A 51 7.91 7.55 -7.47
N SER A 52 7.36 8.70 -7.08
CA SER A 52 8.05 9.72 -6.31
C SER A 52 7.09 10.43 -5.36
N ASN A 53 7.66 11.21 -4.44
CA ASN A 53 6.87 12.19 -3.70
C ASN A 53 6.68 13.43 -4.57
N TYR A 54 5.44 13.89 -4.70
CA TYR A 54 5.11 15.14 -5.37
C TYR A 54 4.81 16.25 -4.36
N SER A 55 5.52 17.38 -4.51
CA SER A 55 5.45 18.57 -3.64
C SER A 55 4.62 19.71 -4.25
N GLY A 56 3.46 19.36 -4.78
CA GLY A 56 2.37 20.27 -5.10
C GLY A 56 1.10 19.65 -4.51
N VAL A 57 0.11 20.48 -4.13
CA VAL A 57 -1.15 20.04 -3.50
C VAL A 57 -1.54 18.62 -3.91
N SER A 58 -1.86 17.76 -2.94
CA SER A 58 -2.29 16.39 -3.23
C SER A 58 -3.37 16.39 -4.32
N GLY A 59 -3.59 15.26 -5.01
CA GLY A 59 -4.66 15.13 -6.01
C GLY A 59 -6.08 15.52 -5.53
N TYR A 60 -6.24 15.81 -4.24
CA TYR A 60 -7.46 16.24 -3.57
C TYR A 60 -7.47 17.69 -3.10
N GLY A 61 -6.39 18.46 -3.35
CA GLY A 61 -6.29 19.86 -2.96
C GLY A 61 -6.04 20.08 -1.47
N THR A 62 -5.71 19.03 -0.71
CA THR A 62 -5.45 19.06 0.74
C THR A 62 -4.19 18.26 1.07
N GLY A 63 -3.28 18.82 1.87
CA GLY A 63 -1.97 18.22 2.10
C GLY A 63 -0.88 18.87 1.24
N SER A 64 0.37 18.68 1.63
CA SER A 64 1.55 19.25 0.96
C SER A 64 2.26 18.25 0.06
N TYR A 65 1.97 16.95 0.24
CA TYR A 65 2.66 15.88 -0.46
C TYR A 65 1.72 14.73 -0.84
N SER A 66 2.13 13.94 -1.82
CA SER A 66 1.46 12.69 -2.19
C SER A 66 2.43 11.74 -2.89
N ALA A 67 2.13 10.44 -2.91
CA ALA A 67 2.74 9.54 -3.89
C ALA A 67 2.24 9.88 -5.29
N PHE A 68 3.16 9.97 -6.25
CA PHE A 68 2.86 10.30 -7.63
C PHE A 68 3.65 9.39 -8.57
N TYR A 69 2.98 8.93 -9.61
CA TYR A 69 3.57 8.16 -10.70
C TYR A 69 3.69 9.06 -11.94
N ASP A 70 4.92 9.33 -12.39
CA ASP A 70 5.17 10.06 -13.63
C ASP A 70 5.56 9.09 -14.75
N GLY A 71 4.57 8.66 -15.54
CA GLY A 71 4.79 7.83 -16.72
C GLY A 71 4.89 8.60 -18.03
N TYR A 72 4.91 9.95 -18.02
CA TYR A 72 4.64 10.74 -19.23
C TYR A 72 5.58 10.44 -20.42
N TYR A 73 6.86 10.19 -20.13
CA TYR A 73 7.86 9.88 -21.16
C TYR A 73 8.19 8.39 -21.30
N TRP A 74 7.58 7.53 -20.48
CA TRP A 74 7.99 6.13 -20.29
C TRP A 74 6.84 5.19 -20.63
N ASP A 75 6.38 5.27 -21.88
CA ASP A 75 5.30 4.42 -22.39
C ASP A 75 5.66 2.93 -22.28
N GLY A 76 4.79 2.16 -21.63
CA GLY A 76 4.99 0.73 -21.35
C GLY A 76 5.92 0.42 -20.19
N ASP A 77 6.50 1.41 -19.49
CA ASP A 77 7.26 1.16 -18.28
C ASP A 77 6.33 0.96 -17.07
N VAL A 78 6.75 0.12 -16.13
CA VAL A 78 5.97 -0.27 -14.96
C VAL A 78 6.86 -0.16 -13.73
N ASP A 79 6.49 0.73 -12.81
CA ASP A 79 7.15 0.90 -11.52
C ASP A 79 6.26 0.45 -10.37
N SER A 80 6.88 -0.05 -9.30
CA SER A 80 6.21 -0.63 -8.14
C SER A 80 6.52 0.14 -6.87
N MET A 81 5.53 0.24 -5.99
CA MET A 81 5.72 0.71 -4.63
C MET A 81 5.20 -0.37 -3.67
N ILE A 82 6.06 -0.81 -2.75
CA ILE A 82 5.81 -1.95 -1.88
C ILE A 82 5.77 -1.47 -0.43
N THR A 83 4.71 -1.83 0.28
CA THR A 83 4.52 -1.52 1.70
C THR A 83 5.53 -2.26 2.58
N PRO A 84 5.76 -1.81 3.83
CA PRO A 84 6.36 -2.67 4.83
C PRO A 84 5.53 -3.94 5.00
N VAL A 85 6.15 -5.00 5.51
CA VAL A 85 5.41 -6.20 5.93
C VAL A 85 4.50 -5.83 7.11
N PHE A 86 3.24 -6.26 7.04
CA PHE A 86 2.27 -6.08 8.11
C PHE A 86 1.47 -7.36 8.35
N SER A 87 0.99 -7.53 9.58
CA SER A 87 0.12 -8.66 9.93
C SER A 87 -1.30 -8.39 9.46
N GLN A 88 -1.93 -9.36 8.79
CA GLN A 88 -3.32 -9.28 8.36
C GLN A 88 -4.23 -10.11 9.27
N SER A 89 -5.39 -9.54 9.63
CA SER A 89 -6.50 -10.25 10.28
C SER A 89 -7.64 -10.50 9.29
N PHE A 90 -8.47 -11.52 9.57
CA PHE A 90 -9.62 -11.82 8.73
C PHE A 90 -10.62 -10.65 8.72
N GLY A 91 -11.06 -10.23 7.52
CA GLY A 91 -12.02 -9.15 7.33
C GLY A 91 -11.44 -7.74 7.29
N GLU A 92 -10.11 -7.59 7.22
CA GLU A 92 -9.47 -6.29 7.05
C GLU A 92 -9.59 -5.76 5.61
N SER A 93 -9.56 -4.44 5.47
CA SER A 93 -9.64 -3.74 4.18
C SER A 93 -8.50 -2.75 4.05
N VAL A 94 -7.98 -2.60 2.83
CA VAL A 94 -7.04 -1.54 2.47
C VAL A 94 -7.86 -0.39 1.87
N ILE A 95 -7.69 0.81 2.41
CA ILE A 95 -8.37 2.01 1.95
C ILE A 95 -7.29 3.03 1.60
N PHE A 96 -7.42 3.64 0.41
CA PHE A 96 -6.54 4.69 -0.05
C PHE A 96 -7.31 5.62 -0.99
N ASP A 97 -6.82 6.85 -1.08
CA ASP A 97 -7.34 7.85 -1.97
C ASP A 97 -6.50 7.86 -3.27
N LEU A 98 -7.16 7.72 -4.43
CA LEU A 98 -6.52 7.71 -5.75
C LEU A 98 -7.10 8.78 -6.69
N HIS A 99 -6.23 9.61 -7.25
CA HIS A 99 -6.59 10.51 -8.35
C HIS A 99 -5.79 10.12 -9.60
N THR A 100 -6.49 9.82 -10.69
CA THR A 100 -5.88 9.58 -12.00
C THR A 100 -6.13 10.77 -12.91
N LEU A 101 -5.08 11.25 -13.57
CA LEU A 101 -5.22 12.26 -14.61
C LEU A 101 -5.37 11.57 -15.96
N ARG A 102 -6.40 11.95 -16.72
CA ARG A 102 -6.45 11.67 -18.16
C ARG A 102 -5.69 12.77 -18.88
N MET A 103 -4.54 12.45 -19.48
CA MET A 103 -3.92 13.39 -20.41
C MET A 103 -4.65 13.31 -21.75
N MET A 104 -5.52 14.28 -22.01
CA MET A 104 -6.13 14.47 -23.33
C MET A 104 -5.10 15.05 -24.30
N THR A 105 -4.21 14.19 -24.82
CA THR A 105 -3.51 14.46 -26.08
C THR A 105 -4.07 13.54 -27.16
N VAL A 106 -3.58 13.64 -28.39
CA VAL A 106 -4.08 12.90 -29.58
C VAL A 106 -4.04 11.37 -29.43
N VAL A 107 -3.41 10.88 -28.35
CA VAL A 107 -3.36 9.49 -27.90
C VAL A 107 -3.93 9.47 -26.49
N ASP A 108 -5.00 8.70 -26.26
CA ASP A 108 -5.56 8.49 -24.93
C ASP A 108 -4.55 7.68 -24.09
N LEU A 109 -3.76 8.35 -23.25
CA LEU A 109 -2.89 7.71 -22.27
C LEU A 109 -3.68 7.51 -20.98
N TYR A 110 -3.84 6.24 -20.60
CA TYR A 110 -4.46 5.84 -19.34
C TYR A 110 -3.40 5.23 -18.43
N SER A 111 -3.37 5.66 -17.17
CA SER A 111 -2.53 5.05 -16.14
C SER A 111 -3.36 4.09 -15.32
N ASP A 112 -3.22 2.79 -15.58
CA ASP A 112 -3.84 1.74 -14.77
C ASP A 112 -3.04 1.54 -13.47
N LEU A 113 -3.75 1.36 -12.35
CA LEU A 113 -3.14 0.96 -11.08
C LEU A 113 -3.48 -0.50 -10.80
N TYR A 114 -2.46 -1.30 -10.51
CA TYR A 114 -2.61 -2.69 -10.12
C TYR A 114 -2.18 -2.85 -8.66
N ILE A 115 -3.01 -3.52 -7.86
CA ILE A 115 -2.73 -3.82 -6.46
C ILE A 115 -2.41 -5.29 -6.37
N TYR A 116 -1.21 -5.61 -5.90
CA TYR A 116 -0.79 -6.97 -5.64
C TYR A 116 -0.64 -7.20 -4.14
N TYR A 117 -0.75 -8.46 -3.73
CA TYR A 117 -0.34 -8.90 -2.40
C TYR A 117 0.59 -10.10 -2.50
N LYS A 118 1.39 -10.28 -1.46
CA LYS A 118 2.31 -11.40 -1.30
C LYS A 118 2.19 -11.92 0.13
N LEU A 119 2.10 -13.24 0.28
CA LEU A 119 2.09 -13.87 1.59
C LEU A 119 3.52 -14.06 2.09
N ASP A 120 3.70 -14.03 3.40
CA ASP A 120 5.00 -14.28 4.02
C ASP A 120 5.48 -15.71 3.68
N GLY A 121 6.75 -15.82 3.28
CA GLY A 121 7.34 -17.07 2.80
C GLY A 121 6.93 -17.52 1.40
N ASP A 122 6.09 -16.77 0.68
CA ASP A 122 5.88 -16.98 -0.75
C ASP A 122 6.98 -16.28 -1.56
N ASP A 123 7.14 -16.64 -2.83
CA ASP A 123 7.95 -15.92 -3.80
C ASP A 123 7.09 -15.17 -4.83
N ASN A 124 5.80 -15.50 -4.92
CA ASN A 124 4.89 -14.97 -5.93
C ASN A 124 4.08 -13.77 -5.43
N TRP A 125 3.75 -12.89 -6.38
CA TRP A 125 2.77 -11.82 -6.20
C TRP A 125 1.44 -12.22 -6.82
N TYR A 126 0.34 -11.93 -6.13
CA TYR A 126 -1.01 -12.21 -6.57
C TYR A 126 -1.77 -10.90 -6.80
N LEU A 127 -2.43 -10.77 -7.95
CA LEU A 127 -3.26 -9.61 -8.26
C LEU A 127 -4.49 -9.59 -7.34
N LEU A 128 -4.67 -8.50 -6.61
CA LEU A 128 -5.84 -8.24 -5.77
C LEU A 128 -6.91 -7.47 -6.53
N GLU A 129 -6.52 -6.36 -7.17
CA GLU A 129 -7.44 -5.43 -7.85
C GLU A 129 -6.70 -4.74 -9.00
N GLN A 130 -7.40 -4.53 -10.11
CA GLN A 130 -7.00 -3.61 -11.17
C GLN A 130 -7.94 -2.42 -11.18
N ILE A 131 -7.38 -1.21 -11.18
CA ILE A 131 -8.10 0.05 -11.26
C ILE A 131 -7.71 0.72 -12.58
N PRO A 132 -8.54 0.60 -13.62
CA PRO A 132 -8.24 1.19 -14.92
C PRO A 132 -8.14 2.72 -14.85
N GLY A 133 -7.19 3.33 -15.54
CA GLY A 133 -6.94 4.78 -15.45
C GLY A 133 -8.11 5.67 -15.90
N HIS A 134 -9.09 5.10 -16.62
CA HIS A 134 -10.30 5.77 -17.09
C HIS A 134 -11.49 5.71 -16.11
N CYS A 135 -11.35 5.09 -14.94
CA CYS A 135 -12.43 5.04 -13.95
C CYS A 135 -12.19 5.99 -12.78
N PHE A 136 -13.13 6.92 -12.55
CA PHE A 136 -13.16 7.73 -11.34
C PHE A 136 -13.76 6.88 -10.21
N LYS A 137 -12.94 6.05 -9.56
CA LYS A 137 -13.40 5.18 -8.47
C LYS A 137 -13.06 5.81 -7.13
N ARG A 138 -14.03 6.51 -6.52
CA ARG A 138 -13.95 6.82 -5.08
C ARG A 138 -14.18 5.52 -4.33
N LEU A 139 -13.10 4.82 -3.98
CA LEU A 139 -13.14 3.60 -3.18
C LEU A 139 -13.52 3.94 -1.73
N ARG A 140 -14.83 4.13 -1.50
CA ARG A 140 -15.43 3.99 -0.17
C ARG A 140 -16.25 2.72 -0.21
N GLN A 141 -15.90 1.73 0.59
CA GLN A 141 -16.83 0.66 0.90
C GLN A 141 -17.12 0.58 2.39
N GLN A 142 -18.36 0.21 2.62
CA GLN A 142 -19.14 0.24 3.86
C GLN A 142 -18.77 -0.89 4.80
#